data_AF-A0A2I5KMR5-F1
#
_entry.id   AF-A0A2I5KMR5-F1
#
_cell.length_a   1.000
_cell.length_b   1.000
_cell.length_c   1.000
_cell.angle_alpha   90.00
_cell.angle_beta   90.00
_cell.angle_gamma   90.00
#
_symmetry.space_group_name_H-M   'P 1'
#
loop_
_entity.id
_entity.type
_entity.pdbx_description
1 polymer ?
#
loop_
_entity_poly.entity_id
_entity_poly.type
_entity_poly.pdbx_seq_one_letter_code
_entity_poly.pdbx_strand_id
1 'polypeptide(L)'
;MKKANREEFYSHLSALYQLSPETISPVLREKIVEFAQKLDHSDNLYLLADQLSVFVNAELTGLTWRAPKELVELGRYIQELQVTYRRYVLGIDDLEEK
;
A
#
# COMPACT_ATOMS: atom_id res chain seq x y z
N MET A 1 4.58 -16.16 1.04
CA MET A 1 4.20 -14.97 1.85
C MET A 1 4.82 -13.73 1.24
N LYS A 2 4.16 -12.57 1.31
CA LYS A 2 4.72 -11.32 0.77
C LYS A 2 5.55 -10.63 1.86
N LYS A 3 6.87 -10.58 1.69
CA LYS A 3 7.75 -9.80 2.57
C LYS A 3 7.60 -8.33 2.22
N ALA A 4 7.46 -7.48 3.23
CA ALA A 4 7.42 -6.04 3.00
C ALA A 4 8.79 -5.55 2.54
N ASN A 5 8.85 -4.92 1.36
CA ASN A 5 10.06 -4.34 0.80
C ASN A 5 9.82 -2.85 0.58
N ARG A 6 10.73 -2.00 1.09
CA ARG A 6 10.64 -0.54 0.98
C ARG A 6 10.68 -0.07 -0.47
N GLU A 7 11.57 -0.63 -1.30
CA GLU A 7 11.71 -0.27 -2.72
C GLU A 7 10.45 -0.64 -3.51
N GLU A 8 9.89 -1.83 -3.26
CA GLU A 8 8.66 -2.27 -3.91
C GLU A 8 7.47 -1.40 -3.48
N PHE A 9 7.36 -1.08 -2.19
CA PHE A 9 6.33 -0.18 -1.69
C PHE A 9 6.46 1.20 -2.35
N TYR A 10 7.67 1.76 -2.37
CA TYR A 10 7.92 3.05 -3.01
C TYR A 10 7.58 3.03 -4.50
N SER A 11 7.90 1.95 -5.20
CA SER A 11 7.57 1.76 -6.62
C SER A 11 6.05 1.86 -6.86
N HIS A 12 5.25 1.16 -6.05
CA HIS A 12 3.79 1.25 -6.15
C HIS A 12 3.24 2.66 -5.86
N LEU A 13 3.79 3.35 -4.86
CA LEU A 13 3.42 4.73 -4.55
C LEU A 13 3.78 5.68 -5.69
N SER A 14 5.00 5.56 -6.23
CA SER A 14 5.49 6.39 -7.32
C SER A 14 4.68 6.19 -8.60
N ALA A 15 4.36 4.93 -8.96
CA ALA A 15 3.55 4.62 -10.14
C ALA A 15 2.17 5.30 -10.06
N LEU A 16 1.53 5.23 -8.90
CA LEU A 16 0.23 5.86 -8.69
C LEU A 16 0.31 7.39 -8.68
N TYR A 17 1.38 7.97 -8.11
CA TYR A 17 1.58 9.42 -8.09
C TYR A 17 1.84 10.02 -9.47
N GLN A 18 2.48 9.27 -10.38
CA GLN A 18 2.79 9.72 -11.74
C GLN A 18 1.58 9.79 -12.67
N LEU A 19 0.42 9.24 -12.26
CA LEU A 19 -0.82 9.39 -13.01
C LEU A 19 -1.28 10.85 -13.07
N SER A 20 -2.22 11.13 -13.99
CA SER A 20 -2.82 12.46 -14.14
C SER A 20 -3.40 12.94 -12.79
N PRO A 21 -3.29 14.24 -12.45
CA PRO A 21 -3.83 14.78 -11.20
C PRO A 21 -5.33 14.49 -10.98
N GLU A 22 -6.08 14.33 -12.05
CA GLU A 22 -7.52 14.10 -12.06
C GLU A 22 -7.89 12.60 -11.92
N THR A 23 -6.91 11.70 -11.97
CA THR A 23 -7.16 10.25 -11.94
C THR A 23 -7.48 9.72 -10.53
N ILE A 24 -6.95 10.38 -9.51
CA ILE A 24 -7.19 10.05 -8.09
C ILE A 24 -7.52 11.32 -7.31
N SER A 25 -8.19 11.17 -6.17
CA SER A 25 -8.52 12.29 -5.32
C SER A 25 -7.28 13.06 -4.84
N PRO A 26 -7.37 14.40 -4.66
CA PRO A 26 -6.30 15.20 -4.07
C PRO A 26 -5.87 14.69 -2.69
N VAL A 27 -6.83 14.17 -1.92
CA VAL A 27 -6.58 13.60 -0.59
C VAL A 27 -5.69 12.36 -0.69
N LEU A 28 -6.02 11.42 -1.58
CA LEU A 28 -5.18 10.24 -1.77
C LEU A 28 -3.79 10.63 -2.27
N ARG A 29 -3.71 11.61 -3.18
CA ARG A 29 -2.42 12.11 -3.71
C ARG A 29 -1.53 12.71 -2.62
N GLU A 30 -2.09 13.50 -1.71
CA GLU A 30 -1.37 14.02 -0.54
C GLU A 30 -0.88 12.88 0.36
N LYS A 31 -1.74 11.90 0.63
CA LYS A 31 -1.39 10.73 1.46
C LYS A 31 -0.29 9.89 0.82
N ILE A 32 -0.25 9.74 -0.50
CA ILE A 32 0.85 9.02 -1.18
C ILE A 32 2.19 9.68 -0.86
N VAL A 33 2.28 11.01 -0.92
CA VAL A 33 3.52 11.74 -0.61
C VAL A 33 3.88 11.61 0.87
N GLU A 34 2.92 11.79 1.77
CA GLU A 34 3.12 11.63 3.22
C GLU A 34 3.63 10.23 3.57
N PHE A 35 3.05 9.19 2.96
CA PHE A 35 3.46 7.81 3.20
C PHE A 35 4.79 7.47 2.56
N ALA A 36 5.12 8.05 1.40
CA ALA A 36 6.45 7.94 0.80
C ALA A 36 7.54 8.51 1.72
N GLN A 37 7.29 9.66 2.37
CA GLN A 37 8.22 10.22 3.36
C GLN A 37 8.33 9.35 4.61
N LYS A 38 7.21 8.79 5.08
CA LYS A 38 7.20 7.88 6.24
C LYS A 38 7.95 6.58 5.95
N LEU A 39 7.96 6.10 4.70
CA LEU A 39 8.69 4.88 4.32
C LEU A 39 10.18 4.98 4.64
N ASP A 40 10.79 6.15 4.47
CA ASP A 40 12.23 6.36 4.70
C ASP A 40 12.63 6.19 6.19
N HIS A 41 11.68 6.36 7.10
CA HIS A 41 11.90 6.34 8.54
C HIS A 41 11.16 5.24 9.28
N SER A 42 10.34 4.44 8.59
CA SER A 42 9.53 3.41 9.23
C SER A 42 10.28 2.09 9.35
N ASP A 43 10.31 1.57 10.57
CA ASP A 43 10.80 0.23 10.89
C ASP A 43 9.75 -0.86 10.64
N ASN A 44 8.45 -0.48 10.57
CA ASN A 44 7.35 -1.42 10.39
C ASN A 44 6.49 -1.08 9.17
N LEU A 45 6.91 -1.63 8.03
CA LEU A 45 6.22 -1.47 6.75
C LEU A 45 4.81 -2.09 6.73
N TYR A 46 4.55 -3.12 7.55
CA TYR A 46 3.23 -3.76 7.62
C TYR A 46 2.19 -2.84 8.27
N LEU A 47 2.57 -2.17 9.36
CA LEU A 47 1.71 -1.18 10.00
C LEU A 47 1.45 0.02 9.09
N LEU A 48 2.49 0.46 8.37
CA LEU A 48 2.36 1.55 7.41
C LEU A 48 1.41 1.18 6.25
N ALA A 49 1.49 -0.04 5.74
CA ALA A 49 0.56 -0.55 4.73
C ALA A 49 -0.89 -0.58 5.24
N ASP A 50 -1.10 -1.00 6.50
CA ASP A 50 -2.43 -1.04 7.12
C ASP A 50 -3.06 0.35 7.22
N GLN A 51 -2.29 1.36 7.64
CA GLN A 51 -2.74 2.75 7.70
C GLN A 51 -3.09 3.32 6.32
N LEU A 52 -2.27 3.01 5.30
CA LEU A 52 -2.54 3.45 3.94
C LEU A 52 -3.79 2.78 3.34
N SER A 53 -4.07 1.54 3.75
CA SER A 53 -5.19 0.74 3.21
C SER A 53 -6.53 1.45 3.31
N VAL A 54 -6.75 2.27 4.34
CA VAL A 54 -8.00 3.02 4.53
C VAL A 54 -8.26 3.98 3.37
N PHE A 55 -7.23 4.72 2.95
CA PHE A 55 -7.35 5.69 1.85
C PHE A 55 -7.45 4.99 0.50
N VAL A 56 -6.64 3.96 0.27
CA VAL A 56 -6.65 3.18 -0.99
C VAL A 56 -7.99 2.47 -1.18
N ASN A 57 -8.54 1.85 -0.14
CA ASN A 57 -9.83 1.17 -0.23
C ASN A 57 -11.00 2.14 -0.42
N ALA A 58 -10.96 3.31 0.21
CA ALA A 58 -11.96 4.36 -0.01
C ALA A 58 -11.95 4.82 -1.47
N GLU A 59 -10.76 5.06 -2.04
CA GLU A 59 -10.62 5.47 -3.44
C GLU A 59 -11.07 4.37 -4.40
N LEU A 60 -10.64 3.12 -4.18
CA LEU A 60 -11.07 1.96 -4.97
C LEU A 60 -12.59 1.80 -4.96
N THR A 61 -13.21 1.97 -3.79
CA THR A 61 -14.67 1.88 -3.64
C THR A 61 -15.37 3.03 -4.37
N GLY A 62 -14.80 4.24 -4.35
CA GLY A 62 -15.35 5.40 -5.05
C GLY A 62 -15.25 5.29 -6.58
N LEU A 63 -14.13 4.77 -7.10
CA LEU A 63 -13.89 4.63 -8.53
C LEU A 63 -14.51 3.36 -9.14
N THR A 64 -14.69 2.31 -8.34
CA THR A 64 -15.22 1.00 -8.77
C THR A 64 -14.46 0.46 -9.99
N TRP A 65 -15.12 0.25 -11.13
CA TRP A 65 -14.53 -0.25 -12.37
C TRP A 65 -13.64 0.78 -13.10
N ARG A 66 -13.70 2.06 -12.71
CA ARG A 66 -12.87 3.14 -13.28
C ARG A 66 -11.53 3.30 -12.56
N ALA A 67 -11.27 2.50 -11.54
CA ALA A 67 -10.01 2.57 -10.82
C ALA A 67 -8.83 2.32 -11.78
N PRO A 68 -7.79 3.16 -11.76
CA PRO A 68 -6.62 2.95 -12.59
C PRO A 68 -5.90 1.68 -12.13
N LYS A 69 -5.20 1.02 -13.07
CA LYS A 69 -4.48 -0.23 -12.83
C LYS A 69 -3.52 -0.11 -11.65
N GLU A 70 -2.80 1.00 -11.56
CA GLU A 70 -1.81 1.28 -10.53
C GLU A 70 -2.43 1.34 -9.12
N LEU A 71 -3.66 1.85 -9.01
CA LEU A 71 -4.40 1.87 -7.73
C LEU A 71 -4.83 0.45 -7.32
N VAL A 72 -5.26 -0.36 -8.28
CA VAL A 72 -5.63 -1.76 -8.05
C VAL A 72 -4.39 -2.57 -7.64
N GLU A 73 -3.24 -2.33 -8.29
CA GLU A 73 -1.97 -2.99 -7.96
C GLU A 73 -1.48 -2.60 -6.56
N LEU A 74 -1.54 -1.32 -6.18
CA LEU A 74 -1.22 -0.88 -4.83
C LEU A 74 -2.17 -1.51 -3.79
N GLY A 75 -3.48 -1.53 -4.07
CA GLY A 75 -4.47 -2.15 -3.17
C GLY A 75 -4.20 -3.64 -2.96
N ARG A 76 -3.88 -4.36 -4.04
CA ARG A 76 -3.48 -5.77 -3.97
C ARG A 76 -2.20 -5.96 -3.15
N TYR A 77 -1.16 -5.15 -3.39
CA TYR A 77 0.10 -5.22 -2.65
C TYR A 77 -0.13 -5.03 -1.14
N ILE A 78 -0.90 -4.01 -0.75
CA ILE A 78 -1.26 -3.76 0.66
C ILE A 78 -2.01 -4.95 1.26
N GLN A 79 -2.97 -5.51 0.54
CA GLN A 79 -3.74 -6.66 1.03
C GLN A 79 -2.86 -7.89 1.24
N GLU A 80 -1.90 -8.16 0.34
CA GLU A 80 -0.94 -9.26 0.49
C GLU A 80 -0.05 -9.07 1.73
N LEU A 81 0.37 -7.83 2.02
CA LEU A 81 1.10 -7.50 3.25
C LEU A 81 0.24 -7.70 4.51
N GLN A 82 -1.00 -7.24 4.51
CA GLN A 82 -1.92 -7.41 5.64
C GLN A 82 -2.19 -8.88 5.94
N VAL A 83 -2.43 -9.70 4.91
CA VAL A 83 -2.62 -11.15 5.07
C VAL A 83 -1.37 -11.79 5.65
N THR A 84 -0.19 -11.43 5.13
CA THR A 84 1.09 -11.96 5.62
C THR A 84 1.30 -11.61 7.09
N TYR A 85 1.11 -10.34 7.46
CA TYR A 85 1.25 -9.89 8.85
C TYR A 85 0.25 -10.57 9.78
N ARG A 86 -1.00 -10.73 9.34
CA ARG A 86 -2.05 -11.37 10.14
C ARG A 86 -1.72 -12.85 10.42
N ARG A 87 -1.18 -13.57 9.43
CA ARG A 87 -0.74 -14.97 9.63
C ARG A 87 0.44 -15.08 10.59
N TYR A 88 1.37 -14.13 10.52
CA TYR A 88 2.47 -14.02 11.47
C TYR A 88 1.97 -13.80 12.90
N VAL A 89 1.09 -12.82 13.11
CA VAL A 89 0.53 -12.52 14.44
C VAL A 89 -0.25 -13.71 15.02
N LEU A 90 -0.87 -14.53 14.16
CA LEU A 90 -1.57 -15.75 14.57
C LEU A 90 -0.62 -16.93 14.83
N GLY A 91 0.69 -16.77 14.66
CA GLY A 91 1.69 -17.83 14.84
C GLY A 91 1.59 -18.94 13.79
N ILE A 92 0.95 -18.66 12.64
CA ILE A 92 0.78 -19.62 11.55
C ILE A 92 2.03 -19.67 10.67
N ASP A 93 2.67 -18.51 10.48
CA ASP A 93 3.85 -18.35 9.63
C ASP A 93 4.92 -17.49 10.33
N ASP A 94 6.21 -17.70 10.03
CA ASP A 94 7.31 -16.84 10.46
C ASP A 94 7.63 -15.76 9.41
N LEU A 95 7.95 -14.54 9.84
CA LEU A 95 8.41 -13.48 8.93
C LEU A 95 9.87 -13.68 8.46
N GLU A 96 10.61 -14.56 9.13
CA GLU A 96 11.97 -14.96 8.80
C GLU A 96 11.98 -16.33 8.09
N GLU A 97 12.14 -16.32 6.77
CA GLU A 97 12.77 -17.48 6.10
C GLU A 97 14.29 -17.26 6.18
N LYS A 98 14.98 -18.23 6.79
CA LYS A 98 16.44 -18.35 6.90
C LYS A 98 17.15 -18.21 5.56
#